data_AF-A0A7J8HJG0-F1
#
_entry.id   AF-A0A7J8HJG0-F1
#
_cell.length_a   1.000
_cell.length_b   1.000
_cell.length_c   1.000
_cell.angle_alpha   90.00
_cell.angle_beta   90.00
_cell.angle_gamma   90.00
#
_symmetry.space_group_name_H-M   'P 1'
#
loop_
_entity.id
_entity.type
_entity.pdbx_description
1 polymer ?
#
loop_
_entity_poly.entity_id
_entity_poly.type
_entity_poly.pdbx_seq_one_letter_code
_entity_poly.pdbx_strand_id
1 'polypeptide(L)'
;MDSLSTANVEFCLDMFKELSNNTVGDNIFFSPLSLLYALSMILLGARGNTAEQMEKIEKQLNVKMFYTWTSSSNMVERDVEVHLPRFRLEINYELNSLLKSLGMTDVFNQIKADLSGISSAKGLYLSKVLHKSYVDVNEEGTVAAAATGDNLVVKRLPIRTQFMANHPFLFFIKHTGTNTILFCGKLASP
;
A
#
# COMPACT_ATOMS: atom_id res chain seq x y z
N MET A 1 -9.88 15.84 -6.34
CA MET A 1 -9.02 14.77 -5.77
C MET A 1 -7.64 15.35 -5.63
N ASP A 2 -7.07 15.25 -4.44
CA ASP A 2 -5.75 15.81 -4.17
C ASP A 2 -4.69 14.97 -4.90
N SER A 3 -3.75 15.64 -5.57
CA SER A 3 -2.66 15.03 -6.34
C SER A 3 -1.89 13.97 -5.54
N LEU A 4 -1.77 14.16 -4.22
CA LEU A 4 -1.10 13.25 -3.31
C LEU A 4 -1.81 11.89 -3.18
N SER A 5 -3.14 11.90 -3.09
CA SER A 5 -3.92 10.65 -2.98
C SER A 5 -3.77 9.80 -4.24
N THR A 6 -3.75 10.47 -5.40
CA THR A 6 -3.50 9.87 -6.71
C THR A 6 -2.12 9.24 -6.74
N ALA A 7 -1.05 10.02 -6.53
CA ALA A 7 0.33 9.51 -6.53
C ALA A 7 0.54 8.32 -5.56
N ASN A 8 -0.12 8.36 -4.39
CA ASN A 8 -0.07 7.27 -3.43
C ASN A 8 -0.69 5.97 -3.93
N VAL A 9 -1.81 6.05 -4.64
CA VAL A 9 -2.45 4.87 -5.24
C VAL A 9 -1.55 4.27 -6.33
N GLU A 10 -0.96 5.11 -7.17
CA GLU A 10 -0.12 4.66 -8.28
C GLU A 10 1.15 3.99 -7.80
N PHE A 11 1.87 4.64 -6.89
CA PHE A 11 3.08 4.10 -6.29
C PHE A 11 2.79 2.76 -5.62
N CYS A 12 1.64 2.64 -4.96
CA CYS A 12 1.18 1.37 -4.40
C CYS A 12 1.04 0.28 -5.46
N LEU A 13 0.43 0.56 -6.61
CA LEU A 13 0.22 -0.42 -7.67
C LEU A 13 1.53 -0.86 -8.34
N ASP A 14 2.44 0.07 -8.61
CA ASP A 14 3.72 -0.24 -9.26
C ASP A 14 4.62 -1.07 -8.35
N MET A 15 4.72 -0.68 -7.08
CA MET A 15 5.37 -1.48 -6.04
C MET A 15 4.77 -2.88 -5.94
N PHE A 16 3.45 -2.98 -5.94
CA PHE A 16 2.76 -4.26 -5.82
C PHE A 16 3.03 -5.17 -7.03
N LYS A 17 3.02 -4.61 -8.24
CA LYS A 17 3.36 -5.34 -9.47
C LYS A 17 4.79 -5.85 -9.45
N GLU A 18 5.74 -5.00 -9.07
CA GLU A 18 7.16 -5.36 -9.01
C GLU A 18 7.43 -6.41 -7.93
N LEU A 19 6.82 -6.28 -6.75
CA LEU A 19 6.90 -7.30 -5.69
C LEU A 19 6.27 -8.63 -6.12
N SER A 20 5.13 -8.59 -6.81
CA SER A 20 4.44 -9.80 -7.29
C SER A 20 5.21 -10.51 -8.40
N ASN A 21 5.97 -9.80 -9.24
CA ASN A 21 6.83 -10.42 -10.25
C ASN A 21 8.02 -11.14 -9.61
N ASN A 22 8.49 -10.66 -8.45
CA ASN A 22 9.64 -11.22 -7.74
C ASN A 22 9.27 -12.33 -6.75
N THR A 23 7.98 -12.50 -6.40
CA THR A 23 7.51 -13.46 -5.39
C THR A 23 6.22 -14.15 -5.83
N VAL A 24 6.35 -15.38 -6.35
CA VAL A 24 5.19 -16.18 -6.78
C VAL A 24 4.57 -16.89 -5.58
N GLY A 25 3.35 -16.48 -5.20
CA GLY A 25 2.58 -17.14 -4.15
C GLY A 25 2.78 -16.62 -2.72
N ASP A 26 3.72 -15.71 -2.49
CA ASP A 26 3.97 -15.18 -1.14
C ASP A 26 2.99 -14.08 -0.74
N ASN A 27 2.80 -13.91 0.57
CA ASN A 27 2.10 -12.76 1.14
C ASN A 27 2.86 -11.46 0.82
N ILE A 28 2.12 -10.41 0.50
CA ILE A 28 2.67 -9.07 0.26
C ILE A 28 2.04 -8.14 1.28
N PHE A 29 2.82 -7.29 1.92
CA PHE A 29 2.30 -6.30 2.84
C PHE A 29 3.28 -5.15 3.01
N PHE A 30 2.86 -3.92 2.69
CA PHE A 30 3.68 -2.73 2.86
C PHE A 30 2.84 -1.45 2.99
N SER A 31 3.48 -0.35 3.36
CA SER A 31 2.85 0.98 3.44
C SER A 31 3.36 1.86 2.29
N PRO A 32 2.54 2.08 1.24
CA PRO A 32 2.94 2.96 0.13
C PRO A 32 3.18 4.39 0.60
N LEU A 33 2.33 4.88 1.52
CA LEU A 33 2.44 6.24 2.05
C LEU A 33 3.75 6.47 2.81
N SER A 34 4.14 5.53 3.68
CA SER A 34 5.40 5.63 4.43
C SER A 34 6.62 5.68 3.50
N LEU A 35 6.60 4.86 2.44
CA LEU A 35 7.67 4.83 1.46
C LEU A 35 7.73 6.12 0.65
N LEU A 36 6.59 6.64 0.21
CA LEU A 36 6.52 7.92 -0.48
C LEU A 36 7.10 9.05 0.36
N TYR A 37 6.72 9.17 1.63
CA TYR A 37 7.29 10.21 2.51
C TYR A 37 8.81 10.08 2.65
N ALA A 38 9.34 8.86 2.81
CA ALA A 38 10.77 8.64 2.89
C ALA A 38 11.48 9.06 1.58
N LEU A 39 10.92 8.69 0.42
CA LEU A 39 11.46 9.05 -0.88
C LEU A 39 11.38 10.56 -1.13
N SER A 40 10.29 11.22 -0.76
CA SER A 40 10.13 12.67 -0.88
C SER A 40 11.18 13.43 -0.04
N MET A 41 11.45 12.98 1.19
CA MET A 41 12.50 13.60 2.01
C MET A 41 13.89 13.49 1.35
N ILE A 42 14.19 12.35 0.73
CA ILE A 42 15.45 12.15 0.01
C ILE A 42 15.49 13.01 -1.26
N LEU A 43 14.39 13.08 -2.01
CA LEU A 43 14.27 13.88 -3.23
C LEU A 43 14.49 15.38 -2.96
N LEU A 44 13.94 15.92 -1.88
CA LEU A 44 14.15 17.33 -1.49
C LEU A 44 15.63 17.69 -1.31
N GLY A 45 16.43 16.69 -0.93
CA GLY A 45 17.87 16.80 -0.78
C GLY A 45 18.70 16.38 -2.00
N ALA A 46 18.09 15.69 -2.96
CA ALA A 46 18.76 15.20 -4.16
C ALA A 46 18.99 16.33 -5.17
N ARG A 47 20.08 16.26 -5.94
CA ARG A 47 20.40 17.20 -7.02
C ARG A 47 20.86 16.47 -8.28
N GLY A 48 20.96 17.20 -9.39
CA GLY A 48 21.41 16.68 -10.69
C GLY A 48 20.65 15.43 -11.15
N ASN A 49 21.38 14.46 -11.71
CA ASN A 49 20.82 13.21 -12.22
C ASN A 49 20.13 12.36 -11.13
N THR A 50 20.55 12.49 -9.87
CA THR A 50 19.90 11.79 -8.75
C THR A 50 18.48 12.31 -8.56
N ALA A 51 18.28 13.63 -8.58
CA ALA A 51 16.95 14.23 -8.51
C ALA A 51 16.08 13.85 -9.72
N GLU A 52 16.63 13.92 -10.94
CA GLU A 52 15.89 13.58 -12.17
C GLU A 52 15.39 12.12 -12.17
N GLN A 53 16.23 11.17 -11.75
CA GLN A 53 15.84 9.77 -11.63
C GLN A 53 14.71 9.56 -10.60
N MET A 54 14.78 10.27 -9.48
CA MET A 54 13.78 10.19 -8.41
C MET A 54 12.45 10.85 -8.82
N GLU A 55 12.48 12.01 -9.49
CA GLU A 55 11.28 12.65 -10.05
C GLU A 55 10.62 11.79 -11.13
N LYS A 56 11.40 11.07 -11.92
CA LYS A 56 10.86 10.19 -12.96
C LYS A 56 10.02 9.06 -12.37
N ILE A 57 10.43 8.51 -11.23
CA ILE A 57 9.66 7.49 -10.51
C ILE A 57 8.35 8.07 -9.98
N GLU A 58 8.38 9.30 -9.46
CA GLU A 58 7.17 10.00 -9.03
C GLU A 58 6.21 10.27 -10.20
N LYS A 59 6.72 10.49 -11.41
CA LYS A 59 5.93 10.78 -12.62
C LYS A 59 5.47 9.54 -13.40
N GLN A 60 6.02 8.35 -13.14
CA GLN A 60 5.72 7.11 -13.90
C GLN A 60 4.45 6.36 -13.46
N LEU A 61 3.64 7.04 -12.68
CA LEU A 61 2.58 6.51 -11.84
C LEU A 61 1.21 6.58 -12.58
N ASN A 62 0.35 5.54 -12.54
CA ASN A 62 -0.98 5.50 -13.21
C ASN A 62 -2.15 4.93 -12.36
N VAL A 63 -3.16 5.75 -12.03
CA VAL A 63 -4.28 5.47 -11.08
C VAL A 63 -5.49 4.74 -11.67
N LYS A 64 -5.64 4.69 -13.00
CA LYS A 64 -6.97 4.52 -13.63
C LYS A 64 -7.75 3.26 -13.19
N MET A 65 -7.06 2.18 -12.83
CA MET A 65 -7.69 0.91 -12.44
C MET A 65 -8.24 0.91 -10.99
N PHE A 66 -7.49 1.41 -10.01
CA PHE A 66 -7.89 1.36 -8.60
C PHE A 66 -9.10 2.25 -8.31
N TYR A 67 -9.15 3.46 -8.88
CA TYR A 67 -10.27 4.38 -8.67
C TYR A 67 -11.59 3.82 -9.19
N THR A 68 -11.57 3.12 -10.32
CA THR A 68 -12.76 2.53 -10.94
C THR A 68 -13.42 1.50 -10.01
N TRP A 69 -12.62 0.65 -9.36
CA TRP A 69 -13.11 -0.42 -8.48
C TRP A 69 -13.38 0.01 -7.04
N THR A 70 -12.76 1.09 -6.56
CA THR A 70 -12.80 1.49 -5.15
C THR A 70 -13.52 2.81 -4.87
N SER A 71 -13.98 3.52 -5.91
CA SER A 71 -14.79 4.73 -5.75
C SER A 71 -16.16 4.39 -5.15
N SER A 72 -16.52 5.07 -4.07
CA SER A 72 -17.83 4.95 -3.43
C SER A 72 -18.98 5.29 -4.39
N SER A 73 -18.73 6.12 -5.41
CA SER A 73 -19.72 6.42 -6.47
C SER A 73 -20.13 5.21 -7.30
N ASN A 74 -19.30 4.16 -7.33
CA ASN A 74 -19.53 2.93 -8.07
C ASN A 74 -19.95 1.77 -7.13
N MET A 75 -20.14 2.05 -5.84
CA MET A 75 -20.54 1.08 -4.82
C MET A 75 -21.96 1.36 -4.35
N VAL A 76 -22.70 0.30 -4.02
CA VAL A 76 -24.04 0.40 -3.45
C VAL A 76 -24.00 -0.20 -2.05
N GLU A 77 -24.50 0.54 -1.06
CA GLU A 77 -24.63 0.07 0.31
C GLU A 77 -25.65 -1.07 0.39
N ARG A 78 -25.25 -2.19 0.99
CA ARG A 78 -26.05 -3.42 1.10
C ARG A 78 -25.65 -4.19 2.34
N ASP A 79 -26.61 -4.88 2.95
CA ASP A 79 -26.34 -5.83 4.04
C ASP A 79 -25.64 -7.08 3.49
N VAL A 80 -24.44 -7.37 4.01
CA VAL A 80 -23.60 -8.50 3.60
C VAL A 80 -23.14 -9.27 4.82
N GLU A 81 -23.21 -10.60 4.75
CA GLU A 81 -22.60 -11.48 5.74
C GLU A 81 -21.13 -11.70 5.36
N VAL A 82 -20.21 -11.20 6.20
CA VAL A 82 -18.77 -11.18 5.91
C VAL A 82 -18.05 -12.28 6.71
N HIS A 83 -17.34 -13.14 6.00
CA HIS A 83 -16.44 -14.15 6.56
C HIS A 83 -15.00 -13.77 6.20
N LEU A 84 -14.26 -13.24 7.17
CA LEU A 84 -12.87 -12.81 7.03
C LEU A 84 -11.99 -13.59 8.00
N PRO A 85 -10.88 -14.21 7.57
CA PRO A 85 -9.99 -14.92 8.47
C PRO A 85 -9.27 -13.95 9.42
N ARG A 86 -8.94 -14.42 10.62
CA ARG A 86 -7.90 -13.79 11.42
C ARG A 86 -6.56 -14.06 10.75
N PHE A 87 -5.71 -13.05 10.67
CA PHE A 87 -4.36 -13.23 10.15
C PHE A 87 -3.41 -12.20 10.74
N ARG A 88 -2.13 -12.56 10.76
CA ARG A 88 -1.05 -11.67 11.17
C ARG A 88 0.03 -11.71 10.10
N LEU A 89 0.44 -10.54 9.62
CA LEU A 89 1.54 -10.41 8.68
C LEU A 89 2.61 -9.53 9.29
N GLU A 90 3.86 -10.00 9.26
CA GLU A 90 5.05 -9.23 9.58
C GLU A 90 6.04 -9.39 8.42
N ILE A 91 6.16 -8.37 7.59
CA ILE A 91 6.98 -8.44 6.38
C ILE A 91 8.05 -7.37 6.42
N ASN A 92 9.27 -7.79 6.09
CA ASN A 92 10.47 -6.97 6.05
C ASN A 92 11.05 -7.00 4.63
N TYR A 93 11.20 -5.82 4.01
CA TYR A 93 11.80 -5.68 2.69
C TYR A 93 13.12 -4.90 2.76
N GLU A 94 14.12 -5.35 2.00
CA GLU A 94 15.23 -4.52 1.55
C GLU A 94 14.91 -4.04 0.12
N LEU A 95 14.58 -2.75 -0.02
CA LEU A 95 13.98 -2.21 -1.25
C LEU A 95 15.01 -1.75 -2.28
N ASN A 96 16.30 -1.87 -2.02
CA ASN A 96 17.37 -1.38 -2.90
C ASN A 96 17.24 -1.90 -4.34
N SER A 97 17.06 -3.22 -4.51
CA SER A 97 16.97 -3.83 -5.84
C SER A 97 15.71 -3.38 -6.57
N LEU A 98 14.59 -3.28 -5.85
CA LEU A 98 13.31 -2.84 -6.39
C LEU A 98 13.37 -1.37 -6.83
N LEU A 99 13.89 -0.49 -5.97
CA LEU A 99 13.99 0.94 -6.30
C LEU A 99 14.96 1.18 -7.46
N LYS A 100 16.02 0.35 -7.58
CA LYS A 100 16.90 0.35 -8.76
C LYS A 100 16.19 -0.12 -10.03
N SER A 101 15.33 -1.15 -9.97
CA SER A 101 14.56 -1.60 -11.14
C SER A 101 13.53 -0.56 -11.60
N LEU A 102 13.01 0.24 -10.66
CA LEU A 102 12.18 1.40 -10.96
C LEU A 102 12.98 2.61 -11.53
N GLY A 103 14.31 2.55 -11.55
CA GLY A 103 15.18 3.56 -12.16
C GLY A 103 15.96 4.43 -11.17
N MET A 104 15.80 4.23 -9.86
CA MET A 104 16.53 4.95 -8.81
C MET A 104 17.89 4.28 -8.62
N THR A 105 18.90 4.72 -9.38
CA THR A 105 20.20 4.03 -9.40
C THR A 105 21.32 4.85 -8.76
N ASP A 106 21.38 6.14 -9.08
CA ASP A 106 22.48 7.01 -8.66
C ASP A 106 22.49 7.25 -7.15
N VAL A 107 21.32 7.37 -6.52
CA VAL A 107 21.22 7.59 -5.06
C VAL A 107 21.86 6.47 -4.24
N PHE A 108 21.94 5.25 -4.79
CA PHE A 108 22.57 4.10 -4.15
C PHE A 108 24.05 3.94 -4.49
N ASN A 109 24.63 4.85 -5.28
CA ASN A 109 26.01 4.79 -5.73
C ASN A 109 26.83 5.86 -5.02
N GLN A 110 27.83 5.46 -4.22
CA GLN A 110 28.66 6.37 -3.44
C GLN A 110 29.39 7.45 -4.26
N ILE A 111 29.66 7.18 -5.54
CA ILE A 111 30.37 8.11 -6.44
C ILE A 111 29.40 9.02 -7.20
N LYS A 112 28.21 8.52 -7.56
CA LYS A 112 27.23 9.24 -8.39
C LYS A 112 26.14 9.95 -7.60
N ALA A 113 25.87 9.51 -6.37
CA ALA A 113 24.82 10.08 -5.55
C ALA A 113 25.11 11.56 -5.27
N ASP A 114 24.13 12.40 -5.58
CA ASP A 114 24.16 13.82 -5.23
C ASP A 114 23.04 14.14 -4.25
N LEU A 115 23.38 14.11 -2.96
CA LEU A 115 22.53 14.46 -1.82
C LEU A 115 23.00 15.75 -1.15
N SER A 116 23.61 16.65 -1.93
CA SER A 116 24.18 17.92 -1.44
C SER A 116 23.14 18.86 -0.82
N GLY A 117 21.86 18.69 -1.14
CA GLY A 117 20.76 19.40 -0.50
C GLY A 117 20.46 18.96 0.93
N ILE A 118 20.97 17.81 1.38
CA ILE A 118 20.86 17.32 2.77
C ILE A 118 22.10 17.71 3.58
N SER A 119 23.29 17.50 3.00
CA SER A 119 24.57 17.75 3.66
C SER A 119 25.63 18.14 2.65
N SER A 120 26.51 19.05 3.04
CA SER A 120 27.68 19.43 2.24
C SER A 120 28.81 18.38 2.27
N ALA A 121 28.67 17.32 3.08
CA ALA A 121 29.64 16.23 3.17
C ALA A 121 29.73 15.45 1.85
N LYS A 122 30.96 15.23 1.35
CA LYS A 122 31.20 14.45 0.13
C LYS A 122 30.98 12.96 0.39
N GLY A 123 30.42 12.27 -0.61
CA GLY A 123 30.20 10.83 -0.57
C GLY A 123 28.99 10.40 0.27
N LEU A 124 28.04 11.30 0.55
CA LEU A 124 26.74 10.94 1.11
C LEU A 124 25.91 10.22 0.03
N TYR A 125 25.46 9.01 0.35
CA TYR A 125 24.61 8.20 -0.52
C TYR A 125 23.65 7.36 0.33
N LEU A 126 22.59 6.87 -0.31
CA LEU A 126 21.63 5.97 0.31
C LEU A 126 22.18 4.55 0.28
N SER A 127 22.61 4.04 1.43
CA SER A 127 23.18 2.70 1.53
C SER A 127 22.12 1.61 1.44
N LYS A 128 21.06 1.71 2.24
CA LYS A 128 19.97 0.73 2.33
C LYS A 128 18.63 1.38 2.61
N VAL A 129 17.56 0.81 2.05
CA VAL A 129 16.17 1.13 2.37
C VAL A 129 15.51 -0.11 2.93
N LEU A 130 15.17 -0.06 4.22
CA LEU A 130 14.52 -1.15 4.94
C LEU A 130 13.08 -0.75 5.25
N HIS A 131 12.12 -1.55 4.81
CA HIS A 131 10.70 -1.35 5.09
C HIS A 131 10.13 -2.53 5.86
N LYS A 132 9.77 -2.29 7.12
CA LYS A 132 9.11 -3.26 7.97
C LYS A 132 7.66 -2.85 8.16
N SER A 133 6.75 -3.79 7.98
CA SER A 133 5.33 -3.56 8.24
C SER A 133 4.71 -4.75 8.95
N TYR A 134 3.75 -4.44 9.81
CA TYR A 134 3.05 -5.38 10.67
C TYR A 134 1.55 -5.09 10.65
N VAL A 135 0.74 -6.14 10.58
CA VAL A 135 -0.71 -6.07 10.78
C VAL A 135 -1.18 -7.31 11.53
N ASP A 136 -2.10 -7.11 12.45
CA ASP A 136 -2.83 -8.16 13.17
C ASP A 136 -4.32 -7.87 13.00
N VAL A 137 -5.01 -8.74 12.27
CA VAL A 137 -6.45 -8.63 12.04
C VAL A 137 -7.15 -9.64 12.92
N ASN A 138 -7.88 -9.11 13.90
CA ASN A 138 -8.73 -9.83 14.83
C ASN A 138 -10.01 -9.02 15.12
N GLU A 139 -10.91 -9.60 15.91
CA GLU A 139 -12.22 -9.03 16.21
C GLU A 139 -12.18 -7.89 17.22
N GLU A 140 -11.05 -7.65 17.88
CA GLU A 140 -10.91 -6.60 18.91
C GLU A 140 -10.74 -5.21 18.30
N GLY A 141 -10.58 -5.10 16.97
CA GLY A 141 -10.27 -3.86 16.27
C GLY A 141 -11.38 -2.80 16.26
N THR A 142 -12.67 -3.16 16.38
CA THR A 142 -13.84 -2.30 16.71
C THR A 142 -15.06 -3.22 16.85
N VAL A 143 -15.45 -3.56 18.09
CA VAL A 143 -16.63 -4.39 18.38
C VAL A 143 -17.90 -3.59 18.03
N ALA A 144 -18.50 -3.85 16.87
CA ALA A 144 -19.78 -3.28 16.50
C ALA A 144 -20.90 -3.94 17.33
N ALA A 145 -21.46 -3.14 18.25
CA ALA A 145 -22.64 -3.45 19.02
C ALA A 145 -23.90 -3.51 18.13
N ALA A 146 -24.45 -4.70 17.91
CA ALA A 146 -25.83 -4.88 17.46
C ALA A 146 -26.39 -6.20 17.98
N ALA A 147 -26.57 -6.29 19.31
CA ALA A 147 -27.45 -7.27 19.92
C ALA A 147 -28.84 -6.62 20.05
N THR A 148 -29.78 -7.00 19.19
CA THR A 148 -31.19 -6.61 19.34
C THR A 148 -32.09 -7.84 19.34
N GLY A 149 -32.48 -8.22 20.56
CA GLY A 149 -33.86 -8.54 20.96
C GLY A 149 -34.62 -9.62 20.21
N ASP A 150 -34.89 -10.70 20.92
CA ASP A 150 -35.81 -11.79 20.57
C ASP A 150 -37.16 -11.26 20.05
N ASN A 151 -37.54 -11.67 18.84
CA ASN A 151 -38.90 -11.56 18.30
C ASN A 151 -39.07 -12.62 17.21
N LEU A 152 -39.73 -13.72 17.58
CA LEU A 152 -40.21 -14.76 16.67
C LEU A 152 -41.15 -14.15 15.62
N VAL A 153 -40.61 -13.89 14.44
CA VAL A 153 -41.39 -13.69 13.21
C VAL A 153 -40.83 -14.64 12.17
N VAL A 154 -41.68 -15.53 11.65
CA VAL A 154 -41.37 -16.37 10.48
C VAL A 154 -41.22 -15.43 9.27
N LYS A 155 -40.04 -14.83 9.11
CA LYS A 155 -39.63 -14.12 7.90
C LYS A 155 -38.85 -15.09 7.05
N ARG A 156 -39.21 -15.23 5.78
CA ARG A 156 -38.32 -15.79 4.76
C ARG A 156 -36.95 -15.17 4.99
N LEU A 157 -35.92 -15.99 5.20
CA LEU A 157 -34.56 -15.50 5.35
C LEU A 157 -34.27 -14.64 4.12
N PRO A 158 -34.08 -13.31 4.24
CA PRO A 158 -33.62 -12.53 3.11
C PRO A 158 -32.32 -13.19 2.66
N ILE A 159 -32.17 -13.44 1.36
CA ILE A 159 -30.92 -13.94 0.79
C ILE A 159 -29.88 -12.87 1.12
N ARG A 160 -29.14 -13.06 2.21
CA ARG A 160 -28.03 -12.19 2.57
C ARG A 160 -26.93 -12.50 1.59
N THR A 161 -26.44 -11.47 0.90
CA THR A 161 -25.24 -11.65 0.07
C THR A 161 -24.09 -12.02 1.02
N GLN A 162 -23.35 -13.07 0.69
CA GLN A 162 -22.23 -13.53 1.49
C GLN A 162 -20.92 -13.12 0.82
N PHE A 163 -19.98 -12.61 1.61
CA PHE A 163 -18.61 -12.38 1.20
C PHE A 163 -17.70 -13.34 1.98
N MET A 164 -17.06 -14.28 1.28
CA MET A 164 -16.19 -15.27 1.89
C MET A 164 -14.76 -15.09 1.40
N ALA A 165 -13.88 -14.61 2.28
CA ALA A 165 -12.46 -14.46 2.01
C ALA A 165 -11.69 -15.77 2.34
N ASN A 166 -12.12 -16.88 1.73
CA ASN A 166 -11.57 -18.23 1.96
C ASN A 166 -10.53 -18.67 0.90
N HIS A 167 -10.04 -17.73 0.10
CA HIS A 167 -9.06 -17.91 -0.97
C HIS A 167 -8.19 -16.64 -1.05
N PRO A 168 -7.06 -16.65 -1.78
CA PRO A 168 -6.18 -15.49 -1.85
C PRO A 168 -6.91 -14.19 -2.19
N PHE A 169 -6.71 -13.14 -1.39
CA PHE A 169 -7.38 -11.86 -1.58
C PHE A 169 -6.42 -10.68 -1.41
N LEU A 170 -6.81 -9.57 -2.01
CA LEU A 170 -6.16 -8.26 -1.83
C LEU A 170 -6.91 -7.47 -0.78
N PHE A 171 -6.18 -6.72 0.03
CA PHE A 171 -6.75 -5.81 1.00
C PHE A 171 -5.98 -4.48 1.03
N PHE A 172 -6.72 -3.42 1.35
CA PHE A 172 -6.20 -2.06 1.42
C PHE A 172 -6.74 -1.40 2.69
N ILE A 173 -5.85 -0.84 3.50
CA ILE A 173 -6.22 0.02 4.62
C ILE A 173 -6.11 1.44 4.11
N LYS A 174 -7.23 2.17 4.04
CA LYS A 174 -7.28 3.53 3.50
C LYS A 174 -7.85 4.52 4.51
N HIS A 175 -7.35 5.75 4.46
CA HIS A 175 -7.99 6.87 5.13
C HIS A 175 -9.15 7.36 4.27
N THR A 176 -10.37 7.34 4.82
CA THR A 176 -11.61 7.63 4.07
C THR A 176 -11.72 9.10 3.65
N GLY A 177 -11.26 10.04 4.47
CA GLY A 177 -11.35 11.48 4.17
C GLY A 177 -10.48 11.92 2.99
N THR A 178 -9.30 11.32 2.83
CA THR A 178 -8.33 11.69 1.77
C THR A 178 -8.23 10.65 0.66
N ASN A 179 -8.89 9.50 0.79
CA ASN A 179 -8.71 8.33 -0.06
C ASN A 179 -7.25 7.82 -0.18
N THR A 180 -6.40 8.15 0.80
CA THR A 180 -5.01 7.69 0.82
C THR A 180 -4.91 6.25 1.30
N ILE A 181 -4.23 5.39 0.56
CA ILE A 181 -3.88 4.03 0.99
C ILE A 181 -2.75 4.13 2.01
N LEU A 182 -3.03 3.70 3.24
CA LEU A 182 -2.06 3.61 4.33
C LEU A 182 -1.26 2.30 4.23
N PHE A 183 -1.93 1.20 3.92
CA PHE A 183 -1.34 -0.11 3.73
C PHE A 183 -2.00 -0.86 2.59
N CYS A 184 -1.20 -1.67 1.89
CA CYS A 184 -1.64 -2.59 0.85
C CYS A 184 -1.10 -3.98 1.14
N GLY A 185 -1.92 -5.00 0.91
CA GLY A 185 -1.47 -6.37 1.02
C GLY A 185 -2.19 -7.38 0.15
N LYS A 186 -1.50 -8.50 -0.02
CA LYS A 186 -1.98 -9.77 -0.59
C LYS A 186 -1.89 -10.81 0.50
N LEU A 187 -3.02 -11.40 0.86
CA LEU A 187 -3.04 -12.59 1.68
C LEU A 187 -3.21 -13.79 0.74
N ALA A 188 -2.15 -14.54 0.50
CA ALA A 188 -2.13 -15.77 -0.28
C ALA A 188 -2.40 -17.00 0.59
N SER A 189 -1.86 -17.01 1.81
CA SER A 189 -2.14 -18.03 2.82
C SER A 189 -2.14 -17.38 4.21
N PRO A 190 -3.22 -17.54 5.01
CA PRO A 190 -3.35 -16.96 6.35
C PRO A 190 -2.42 -17.58 7.40
#